data_AF-A0A0B2UXC6-F1
#
_entry.id   AF-A0A0B2UXC6-F1
#
_cell.length_a   1.000
_cell.length_b   1.000
_cell.length_c   1.000
_cell.angle_alpha   90.00
_cell.angle_beta   90.00
_cell.angle_gamma   90.00
#
_symmetry.space_group_name_H-M   'P 1'
#
loop_
_entity.id
_entity.type
_entity.pdbx_description
1 polymer ?
#
loop_
_entity_poly.entity_id
_entity_poly.type
_entity_poly.pdbx_seq_one_letter_code
_entity_poly.pdbx_strand_id
1 'polypeptide(L)'
;MPFSSPCEYYISRALSFNLAAIVLVFILLQMTSMIALTIERTIATIRYMKYEKEKSITIPVLLIALQLIIAFFIPYGYLMYGTDWSLPATDPSLVTQNNLVRNQLFTIGFVASELAVMVFTYVLLYWNRRRRRAVRKWNSQSGLSTRYQLDENIRVLDLILPFMWLQFVFNFTTGVMVYIFVAVGKDISYLTYCICERLSGILTLYPIALLILLLCKDPIMIARFLKTISLRPKSKKIHSTISVSVISKRSCVGKIASKPHFVVKEDADAHFNQLKIMFEGHRNKPEK
;
A
#
# COMPACT_ATOMS: atom_id res chain seq x y z
N MET A 1 27.40 17.13 -27.95
CA MET A 1 28.84 16.93 -27.72
C MET A 1 29.18 15.57 -28.30
N PRO A 2 30.09 15.48 -29.29
CA PRO A 2 30.54 14.19 -29.80
C PRO A 2 31.43 13.54 -28.72
N PHE A 3 31.03 12.37 -28.25
CA PHE A 3 31.73 11.66 -27.19
C PHE A 3 32.95 10.92 -27.78
N SER A 4 34.14 11.21 -27.24
CA SER A 4 35.43 10.73 -27.74
C SER A 4 35.79 9.31 -27.32
N SER A 5 35.08 8.72 -26.33
CA SER A 5 35.27 7.32 -25.97
C SER A 5 34.00 6.69 -25.39
N PRO A 6 33.59 5.48 -25.82
CA PRO A 6 32.42 4.78 -25.30
C PRO A 6 32.58 4.33 -23.83
N CYS A 7 33.78 4.48 -23.25
CA CYS A 7 34.10 4.03 -21.89
C CYS A 7 33.87 5.09 -20.80
N GLU A 8 33.46 6.32 -21.13
CA GLU A 8 33.27 7.41 -20.16
C GLU A 8 32.03 7.25 -19.26
N TYR A 9 31.12 6.31 -19.56
CA TYR A 9 29.84 6.16 -18.86
C TYR A 9 29.78 4.99 -17.87
N TYR A 10 30.88 4.26 -17.67
CA TYR A 10 30.85 3.09 -16.79
C TYR A 10 30.87 3.48 -15.32
N ILE A 11 29.88 2.99 -14.57
CA ILE A 11 29.85 3.07 -13.11
C ILE A 11 30.39 1.77 -12.50
N SER A 12 30.96 1.89 -11.29
CA SER A 12 31.37 0.72 -10.52
C SER A 12 30.18 -0.22 -10.30
N ARG A 13 30.38 -1.53 -10.49
CA ARG A 13 29.35 -2.54 -10.28
C ARG A 13 28.76 -2.49 -8.87
N ALA A 14 29.60 -2.20 -7.86
CA ALA A 14 29.17 -2.06 -6.48
C ALA A 14 28.15 -0.91 -6.32
N LEU A 15 28.39 0.23 -6.98
CA LEU A 15 27.48 1.37 -6.95
C LEU A 15 26.17 1.05 -7.70
N SER A 16 26.27 0.50 -8.91
CA SER A 16 25.13 0.06 -9.72
C SER A 16 24.23 -0.91 -8.95
N PHE A 17 24.83 -1.94 -8.35
CA PHE A 17 24.11 -2.95 -7.57
C PHE A 17 23.44 -2.34 -6.35
N ASN A 18 24.13 -1.52 -5.55
CA ASN A 18 23.55 -0.93 -4.34
C ASN A 18 22.38 0.01 -4.64
N LEU A 19 22.48 0.84 -5.69
CA LEU A 19 21.38 1.71 -6.11
C LEU A 19 20.14 0.89 -6.47
N ALA A 20 20.31 -0.17 -7.28
CA ALA A 20 19.20 -1.04 -7.67
C ALA A 20 18.67 -1.88 -6.49
N ALA A 21 19.55 -2.36 -5.60
CA ALA A 21 19.20 -3.13 -4.41
C ALA A 21 18.34 -2.31 -3.45
N ILE A 22 18.70 -1.06 -3.19
CA ILE A 22 17.92 -0.16 -2.32
C ILE A 22 16.50 0.03 -2.87
N VAL A 23 16.36 0.27 -4.17
CA VAL A 23 15.05 0.39 -4.82
C VAL A 23 14.25 -0.91 -4.65
N LEU A 24 14.88 -2.07 -4.87
CA LEU A 24 14.24 -3.36 -4.67
C LEU A 24 13.82 -3.60 -3.21
N VAL A 25 14.62 -3.20 -2.22
CA VAL A 25 14.26 -3.28 -0.79
C VAL A 25 12.94 -2.56 -0.54
N PHE A 26 12.76 -1.33 -1.06
CA PHE A 26 11.51 -0.58 -0.87
C PHE A 26 10.31 -1.25 -1.57
N ILE A 27 10.51 -1.77 -2.77
CA ILE A 27 9.46 -2.54 -3.48
C ILE A 27 9.07 -3.78 -2.67
N LEU A 28 10.04 -4.53 -2.16
CA LEU A 28 9.80 -5.71 -1.33
C LEU A 28 9.11 -5.37 -0.01
N LEU A 29 9.51 -4.29 0.66
CA LEU A 29 8.85 -3.81 1.87
C LEU A 29 7.39 -3.49 1.58
N GLN A 30 7.11 -2.74 0.51
CA GLN A 30 5.74 -2.42 0.16
C GLN A 30 4.89 -3.68 -0.08
N MET A 31 5.46 -4.68 -0.74
CA MET A 31 4.78 -5.94 -1.04
C MET A 31 4.49 -6.76 0.19
N THR A 32 5.51 -6.98 0.99
CA THR A 32 5.41 -7.74 2.24
C THR A 32 4.49 -7.04 3.23
N SER A 33 4.36 -5.70 3.20
CA SER A 33 3.34 -4.97 3.97
C SER A 33 1.91 -5.32 3.54
N MET A 34 1.64 -5.47 2.24
CA MET A 34 0.31 -5.88 1.77
C MET A 34 -0.02 -7.32 2.20
N ILE A 35 0.99 -8.20 2.20
CA ILE A 35 0.86 -9.57 2.70
C ILE A 35 0.59 -9.57 4.20
N ALA A 36 1.40 -8.84 4.99
CA ALA A 36 1.26 -8.73 6.43
C ALA A 36 -0.11 -8.19 6.83
N LEU A 37 -0.59 -7.18 6.13
CA LEU A 37 -1.92 -6.62 6.33
C LEU A 37 -3.02 -7.64 5.99
N THR A 38 -2.85 -8.42 4.92
CA THR A 38 -3.81 -9.46 4.54
C THR A 38 -3.84 -10.59 5.58
N ILE A 39 -2.69 -10.96 6.14
CA ILE A 39 -2.57 -11.91 7.26
C ILE A 39 -3.28 -11.35 8.49
N GLU A 40 -3.03 -10.10 8.85
CA GLU A 40 -3.70 -9.43 9.98
C GLU A 40 -5.22 -9.45 9.81
N ARG A 41 -5.74 -9.10 8.63
CA ARG A 41 -7.19 -9.15 8.35
C ARG A 41 -7.74 -10.58 8.39
N THR A 42 -6.95 -11.57 8.00
CA THR A 42 -7.32 -12.99 8.11
C THR A 42 -7.42 -13.42 9.57
N ILE A 43 -6.44 -13.05 10.39
CA ILE A 43 -6.43 -13.33 11.83
C ILE A 43 -7.63 -12.65 12.51
N ALA A 44 -7.88 -11.37 12.20
CA ALA A 44 -9.04 -10.64 12.72
C ALA A 44 -10.37 -11.29 12.32
N THR A 45 -10.46 -11.83 11.10
CA THR A 45 -11.65 -12.54 10.60
C THR A 45 -11.88 -13.87 11.33
N ILE A 46 -10.83 -14.66 11.55
CA ILE A 46 -10.92 -15.98 12.17
C ILE A 46 -11.10 -15.87 13.69
N ARG A 47 -10.30 -15.02 14.35
CA ARG A 47 -10.21 -14.91 15.83
C ARG A 47 -10.98 -13.73 16.42
N TYR A 48 -12.00 -13.23 15.73
CA TYR A 48 -12.79 -12.05 16.12
C TYR A 48 -13.20 -11.98 17.62
N MET A 49 -13.56 -13.10 18.26
CA MET A 49 -13.93 -13.14 19.70
C MET A 49 -12.77 -12.99 20.69
N LYS A 50 -11.57 -13.45 20.32
CA LYS A 50 -10.37 -13.42 21.18
C LYS A 50 -9.47 -12.22 20.87
N TYR A 51 -9.52 -11.75 19.62
CA TYR A 51 -8.65 -10.70 19.11
C TYR A 51 -8.81 -9.37 19.86
N GLU A 52 -10.02 -8.99 20.27
CA GLU A 52 -10.20 -7.75 21.07
C GLU A 52 -9.74 -7.88 22.52
N LYS A 53 -9.84 -9.09 23.10
CA LYS A 53 -9.42 -9.32 24.49
C LYS A 53 -7.90 -9.37 24.61
N GLU A 54 -7.26 -9.92 23.59
CA GLU A 54 -5.81 -10.01 23.47
C GLU A 54 -5.34 -8.88 22.55
N LYS A 55 -5.26 -7.64 23.05
CA LYS A 55 -4.61 -6.49 22.38
C LYS A 55 -3.09 -6.72 22.22
N SER A 56 -2.70 -7.81 21.59
CA SER A 56 -1.32 -8.24 21.46
C SER A 56 -0.64 -7.47 20.32
N ILE A 57 0.34 -6.66 20.68
CA ILE A 57 1.20 -5.94 19.73
C ILE A 57 2.24 -6.89 19.11
N THR A 58 2.41 -8.08 19.70
CA THR A 58 3.41 -9.08 19.31
C THR A 58 3.28 -9.53 17.85
N ILE A 59 2.06 -9.76 17.35
CA ILE A 59 1.85 -10.25 15.97
C ILE A 59 2.29 -9.19 14.94
N PRO A 60 1.81 -7.92 14.99
CA PRO A 60 2.31 -6.87 14.10
C PRO A 60 3.83 -6.68 14.16
N VAL A 61 4.43 -6.67 15.35
CA VAL A 61 5.89 -6.50 15.51
C VAL A 61 6.66 -7.64 14.86
N LEU A 62 6.21 -8.89 15.04
CA LEU A 62 6.81 -10.05 14.40
C LEU A 62 6.71 -9.98 12.87
N LEU A 63 5.55 -9.55 12.35
CA LEU A 63 5.35 -9.40 10.90
C LEU A 63 6.27 -8.32 10.31
N ILE A 64 6.42 -7.18 10.99
CA ILE A 64 7.33 -6.10 10.57
C ILE A 64 8.79 -6.58 10.57
N ALA A 65 9.22 -7.28 11.62
CA ALA A 65 10.56 -7.83 11.72
C ALA A 65 10.84 -8.83 10.59
N LEU A 66 9.91 -9.75 10.33
CA LEU A 66 10.02 -10.72 9.24
C LEU A 66 10.07 -10.03 7.87
N GLN A 67 9.24 -9.00 7.67
CA GLN A 67 9.23 -8.19 6.45
C GLN A 67 10.60 -7.53 6.19
N LEU A 68 11.22 -6.93 7.21
CA LEU A 68 12.57 -6.33 7.07
C LEU A 68 13.60 -7.39 6.70
N ILE A 69 13.59 -8.54 7.38
CA ILE A 69 14.51 -9.64 7.10
C ILE A 69 14.38 -10.08 5.64
N ILE A 70 13.16 -10.33 5.16
CA ILE A 70 12.94 -10.77 3.77
C ILE A 70 13.38 -9.69 2.77
N ALA A 71 13.05 -8.42 3.04
CA ALA A 71 13.35 -7.32 2.12
C ALA A 71 14.86 -7.10 1.93
N PHE A 72 15.67 -7.28 2.98
CA PHE A 72 17.13 -7.19 2.86
C PHE A 72 17.76 -8.50 2.37
N PHE A 73 17.24 -9.65 2.79
CA PHE A 73 17.80 -10.96 2.44
C PHE A 73 17.72 -11.25 0.94
N ILE A 74 16.63 -10.86 0.26
CA ILE A 74 16.50 -11.13 -1.19
C ILE A 74 17.58 -10.42 -2.03
N PRO A 75 17.76 -9.10 -1.98
CA PRO A 75 18.80 -8.44 -2.76
C PRO A 75 20.21 -8.83 -2.30
N TYR A 76 20.51 -8.76 -1.01
CA TYR A 76 21.88 -8.93 -0.50
C TYR A 76 22.29 -10.37 -0.23
N GLY A 77 21.35 -11.26 0.08
CA GLY A 77 21.61 -12.68 0.32
C GLY A 77 21.44 -13.54 -0.94
N TYR A 78 20.32 -13.37 -1.65
CA TYR A 78 19.98 -14.24 -2.78
C TYR A 78 20.50 -13.72 -4.14
N LEU A 79 20.24 -12.45 -4.48
CA LEU A 79 20.59 -11.89 -5.80
C LEU A 79 22.05 -11.45 -5.92
N MET A 80 22.68 -11.06 -4.80
CA MET A 80 24.09 -10.70 -4.75
C MET A 80 24.99 -11.89 -5.13
N TYR A 81 24.59 -13.11 -4.76
CA TYR A 81 25.37 -14.31 -5.02
C TYR A 81 25.49 -14.55 -6.54
N GLY A 82 26.72 -14.63 -7.03
CA GLY A 82 27.03 -14.80 -8.46
C GLY A 82 27.20 -13.49 -9.25
N THR A 83 27.09 -12.32 -8.61
CA THR A 83 27.38 -11.04 -9.25
C THR A 83 28.88 -10.92 -9.54
N ASP A 84 29.24 -10.64 -10.79
CA ASP A 84 30.62 -10.38 -11.17
C ASP A 84 30.98 -8.91 -10.91
N TRP A 85 31.73 -8.69 -9.83
CA TRP A 85 32.14 -7.36 -9.38
C TRP A 85 33.23 -6.73 -10.23
N SER A 86 33.92 -7.52 -11.06
CA SER A 86 35.01 -7.03 -11.90
C SER A 86 34.52 -6.28 -13.14
N LEU A 87 33.30 -6.58 -13.60
CA LEU A 87 32.73 -6.02 -14.81
C LEU A 87 32.03 -4.68 -14.55
N PRO A 88 32.38 -3.60 -15.28
CA PRO A 88 31.67 -2.33 -15.17
C PRO A 88 30.19 -2.46 -15.55
N ALA A 89 29.38 -1.55 -15.05
CA ALA A 89 27.96 -1.45 -15.40
C ALA A 89 27.70 -0.13 -16.13
N THR A 90 26.80 -0.14 -17.12
CA THR A 90 26.31 1.09 -17.76
C THR A 90 25.21 1.74 -16.93
N ASP A 91 24.39 0.92 -16.25
CA ASP A 91 23.19 1.37 -15.54
C ASP A 91 23.02 0.65 -14.20
N PRO A 92 22.26 1.23 -13.25
CA PRO A 92 21.86 0.53 -12.02
C PRO A 92 21.06 -0.74 -12.33
N SER A 93 21.66 -1.90 -12.09
CA SER A 93 21.01 -3.20 -12.36
C SER A 93 21.44 -4.27 -11.38
N LEU A 94 20.49 -5.13 -11.02
CA LEU A 94 20.72 -6.36 -10.24
C LEU A 94 20.99 -7.57 -11.15
N VAL A 95 20.84 -7.42 -12.47
CA VAL A 95 20.96 -8.51 -13.45
C VAL A 95 22.39 -8.55 -13.99
N THR A 96 22.98 -9.73 -13.95
CA THR A 96 24.23 -10.13 -14.58
C THR A 96 24.00 -11.45 -15.32
N GLN A 97 24.89 -11.82 -16.23
CA GLN A 97 24.77 -13.08 -16.97
C GLN A 97 24.74 -14.29 -16.01
N ASN A 98 25.53 -14.24 -14.94
CA ASN A 98 25.66 -15.32 -13.97
C ASN A 98 24.45 -15.46 -13.02
N ASN A 99 23.74 -14.37 -12.72
CA ASN A 99 22.56 -14.40 -11.84
C ASN A 99 21.22 -14.26 -12.59
N LEU A 100 21.25 -14.31 -13.93
CA LEU A 100 20.09 -14.12 -14.81
C LEU A 100 18.93 -15.06 -14.45
N VAL A 101 19.21 -16.37 -14.37
CA VAL A 101 18.19 -17.40 -14.09
C VAL A 101 17.55 -17.17 -12.72
N ARG A 102 18.35 -16.78 -11.71
CA ARG A 102 17.83 -16.49 -10.36
C ARG A 102 16.93 -15.27 -10.35
N ASN A 103 17.32 -14.23 -11.09
CA ASN A 103 16.52 -13.02 -11.20
C ASN A 103 15.19 -13.29 -11.94
N GLN A 104 15.21 -14.15 -12.97
CA GLN A 104 13.99 -14.60 -13.65
C GLN A 104 13.07 -15.39 -12.71
N LEU A 105 13.61 -16.38 -11.98
CA LEU A 105 12.84 -17.15 -11.00
C LEU A 105 12.24 -16.25 -9.92
N PHE A 106 13.04 -15.29 -9.43
CA PHE A 106 12.57 -14.29 -8.48
C PHE A 106 11.44 -13.44 -9.06
N THR A 107 11.59 -12.92 -10.28
CA THR A 107 10.58 -12.06 -10.93
C THR A 107 9.26 -12.82 -11.15
N ILE A 108 9.32 -14.06 -11.65
CA ILE A 108 8.15 -14.91 -11.86
C ILE A 108 7.48 -15.25 -10.52
N GLY A 109 8.27 -15.69 -9.54
CA GLY A 109 7.76 -16.02 -8.20
C GLY A 109 7.14 -14.81 -7.51
N PHE A 110 7.74 -13.63 -7.69
CA PHE A 110 7.25 -12.37 -7.16
C PHE A 110 5.88 -12.03 -7.74
N VAL A 111 5.73 -11.95 -9.07
CA VAL A 111 4.44 -11.67 -9.73
C VAL A 111 3.38 -12.73 -9.39
N ALA A 112 3.76 -14.01 -9.35
CA ALA A 112 2.87 -15.09 -8.97
C ALA A 112 2.39 -14.95 -7.52
N SER A 113 3.27 -14.56 -6.60
CA SER A 113 2.92 -14.33 -5.19
C SER A 113 1.96 -13.14 -5.03
N GLU A 114 2.12 -12.06 -5.79
CA GLU A 114 1.18 -10.94 -5.79
C GLU A 114 -0.20 -11.37 -6.25
N LEU A 115 -0.27 -12.13 -7.35
CA LEU A 115 -1.52 -12.65 -7.87
C LEU A 115 -2.20 -13.56 -6.85
N ALA A 116 -1.44 -14.46 -6.21
CA ALA A 116 -1.96 -15.35 -5.17
C ALA A 116 -2.54 -14.57 -3.98
N VAL A 117 -1.83 -13.55 -3.50
CA VAL A 117 -2.30 -12.70 -2.39
C VAL A 117 -3.52 -11.90 -2.81
N MET A 118 -3.58 -11.38 -4.04
CA MET A 118 -4.75 -10.69 -4.57
C MET A 118 -5.97 -11.60 -4.62
N VAL A 119 -5.84 -12.80 -5.20
CA VAL A 119 -6.93 -13.79 -5.25
C VAL A 119 -7.38 -14.16 -3.84
N PHE A 120 -6.44 -14.38 -2.93
CA PHE A 120 -6.74 -14.67 -1.53
C PHE A 120 -7.52 -13.54 -0.85
N THR A 121 -7.13 -12.28 -1.06
CA THR A 121 -7.86 -11.10 -0.54
C THR A 121 -9.29 -11.04 -1.07
N TYR A 122 -9.51 -11.36 -2.35
CA TYR A 122 -10.86 -11.45 -2.93
C TYR A 122 -11.70 -12.56 -2.29
N VAL A 123 -11.11 -13.75 -2.09
CA VAL A 123 -11.78 -14.86 -1.41
C VAL A 123 -12.13 -14.49 0.02
N LEU A 124 -11.22 -13.84 0.75
CA LEU A 124 -11.43 -13.36 2.11
C LEU A 124 -12.57 -12.33 2.17
N LEU A 125 -12.61 -11.38 1.23
CA LEU A 125 -13.70 -10.40 1.11
C LEU A 125 -15.04 -11.07 0.84
N TYR A 126 -15.06 -12.04 -0.09
CA TYR A 126 -16.27 -12.80 -0.41
C TYR A 126 -16.78 -13.57 0.82
N TRP A 127 -15.88 -14.25 1.55
CA TRP A 127 -16.23 -14.96 2.78
C TRP A 127 -16.79 -14.00 3.84
N ASN A 128 -16.13 -12.87 4.06
CA ASN A 128 -16.61 -11.86 5.02
C ASN A 128 -18.01 -11.33 4.66
N ARG A 129 -18.26 -11.05 3.37
CA ARG A 129 -19.60 -10.64 2.89
C ARG A 129 -20.64 -11.74 3.08
N ARG A 130 -20.30 -13.01 2.82
CA ARG A 130 -21.19 -14.16 3.04
C ARG A 130 -21.54 -14.31 4.52
N ARG A 131 -20.54 -14.21 5.39
CA ARG A 131 -20.71 -14.28 6.85
C ARG A 131 -21.59 -13.14 7.37
N ARG A 132 -21.44 -11.92 6.82
CA ARG A 132 -22.27 -10.75 7.18
C ARG A 132 -23.74 -11.02 6.91
N ARG A 133 -24.06 -11.65 5.77
CA ARG A 133 -25.44 -12.03 5.43
C ARG A 133 -26.01 -13.08 6.40
N ALA A 134 -25.20 -14.06 6.81
CA ALA A 134 -25.62 -15.06 7.78
C ALA A 134 -25.91 -14.45 9.17
N VAL A 135 -25.02 -13.59 9.66
CA VAL A 135 -25.15 -12.94 10.97
C VAL A 135 -26.33 -11.95 11.02
N ARG A 136 -26.69 -11.32 9.89
CA ARG A 136 -27.89 -10.46 9.83
C ARG A 136 -29.20 -11.24 9.94
N LYS A 137 -29.26 -12.47 9.41
CA LYS A 137 -30.43 -13.33 9.53
C LYS A 137 -30.62 -13.83 10.96
N TRP A 138 -29.53 -13.98 11.71
CA TRP A 138 -29.57 -14.38 13.11
C TRP A 138 -29.94 -13.18 14.00
N ASN A 139 -31.17 -13.15 14.50
CA ASN A 139 -31.78 -12.03 15.24
C ASN A 139 -31.28 -11.87 16.70
N SER A 140 -30.07 -12.31 17.05
CA SER A 140 -29.61 -12.24 18.45
C SER A 140 -28.98 -10.88 18.78
N GLN A 141 -29.46 -10.26 19.87
CA GLN A 141 -28.89 -9.05 20.48
C GLN A 141 -27.40 -9.19 20.87
N SER A 142 -26.89 -10.43 21.01
CA SER A 142 -25.50 -10.72 21.33
C SER A 142 -24.51 -10.59 20.15
N GLY A 143 -24.97 -10.19 18.95
CA GLY A 143 -24.15 -10.14 17.73
C GLY A 143 -23.57 -8.76 17.35
N LEU A 144 -23.75 -7.72 18.15
CA LEU A 144 -23.44 -6.33 17.74
C LEU A 144 -21.94 -6.08 17.50
N SER A 145 -21.07 -6.51 18.43
CA SER A 145 -19.61 -6.42 18.27
C SER A 145 -19.12 -7.22 17.05
N THR A 146 -19.61 -8.46 16.88
CA THR A 146 -19.27 -9.28 15.71
C THR A 146 -19.65 -8.62 14.38
N ARG A 147 -20.81 -7.95 14.33
CA ARG A 147 -21.25 -7.22 13.12
C ARG A 147 -20.36 -6.03 12.84
N TYR A 148 -19.97 -5.29 13.89
CA TYR A 148 -19.07 -4.14 13.78
C TYR A 148 -17.70 -4.55 13.24
N GLN A 149 -17.04 -5.54 13.84
CA GLN A 149 -15.73 -6.03 13.41
C GLN A 149 -15.74 -6.56 11.97
N LEU A 150 -16.82 -7.24 11.58
CA LEU A 150 -16.95 -7.76 10.23
C LEU A 150 -17.16 -6.64 9.20
N ASP A 151 -17.95 -5.62 9.54
CA ASP A 151 -18.17 -4.45 8.70
C ASP A 151 -16.90 -3.61 8.57
N GLU A 152 -16.12 -3.49 9.65
CA GLU A 152 -14.79 -2.88 9.63
C GLU A 152 -13.84 -3.65 8.72
N ASN A 153 -13.72 -4.97 8.88
CA ASN A 153 -12.86 -5.79 8.03
C ASN A 153 -13.25 -5.71 6.54
N ILE A 154 -14.55 -5.72 6.21
CA ILE A 154 -15.02 -5.55 4.84
C ILE A 154 -14.62 -4.18 4.30
N ARG A 155 -14.83 -3.11 5.07
CA ARG A 155 -14.48 -1.73 4.68
C ARG A 155 -12.97 -1.60 4.42
N VAL A 156 -12.16 -2.20 5.29
CA VAL A 156 -10.70 -2.20 5.17
C VAL A 156 -10.29 -2.96 3.90
N LEU A 157 -10.77 -4.19 3.69
CA LEU A 157 -10.47 -4.96 2.47
C LEU A 157 -10.92 -4.24 1.18
N ASP A 158 -12.10 -3.62 1.17
CA ASP A 158 -12.59 -2.81 0.04
C ASP A 158 -11.71 -1.58 -0.22
N LEU A 159 -11.09 -1.01 0.82
CA LEU A 159 -10.13 0.09 0.71
C LEU A 159 -8.76 -0.39 0.17
N ILE A 160 -8.29 -1.57 0.57
CA ILE A 160 -6.97 -2.11 0.21
C ILE A 160 -6.91 -2.66 -1.22
N LEU A 161 -7.99 -3.27 -1.71
CA LEU A 161 -8.07 -3.84 -3.05
C LEU A 161 -7.61 -2.92 -4.20
N PRO A 162 -8.03 -1.64 -4.31
CA PRO A 162 -7.53 -0.77 -5.37
C PRO A 162 -6.02 -0.52 -5.29
N PHE A 163 -5.43 -0.51 -4.09
CA PHE A 163 -3.97 -0.39 -3.93
C PHE A 163 -3.26 -1.67 -4.40
N MET A 164 -3.81 -2.84 -4.10
CA MET A 164 -3.29 -4.11 -4.61
C MET A 164 -3.33 -4.19 -6.13
N TRP A 165 -4.44 -3.75 -6.75
CA TRP A 165 -4.56 -3.69 -8.21
C TRP A 165 -3.53 -2.77 -8.84
N LEU A 166 -3.40 -1.56 -8.28
CA LEU A 166 -2.41 -0.61 -8.76
C LEU A 166 -1.01 -1.24 -8.71
N GLN A 167 -0.63 -1.77 -7.56
CA GLN A 167 0.67 -2.40 -7.37
C GLN A 167 0.91 -3.56 -8.34
N PHE A 168 -0.05 -4.46 -8.46
CA PHE A 168 0.02 -5.60 -9.37
C PHE A 168 0.16 -5.16 -10.83
N VAL A 169 -0.59 -4.16 -11.30
CA VAL A 169 -0.51 -3.69 -12.70
C VAL A 169 0.90 -3.16 -13.01
N PHE A 170 1.47 -2.36 -12.10
CA PHE A 170 2.82 -1.82 -12.28
C PHE A 170 3.88 -2.93 -12.26
N ASN A 171 3.84 -3.82 -11.26
CA ASN A 171 4.79 -4.92 -11.12
C ASN A 171 4.66 -5.96 -12.23
N PHE A 172 3.43 -6.31 -12.63
CA PHE A 172 3.17 -7.21 -13.75
C PHE A 172 3.71 -6.64 -15.05
N THR A 173 3.48 -5.35 -15.31
CA THR A 173 4.01 -4.68 -16.52
C THR A 173 5.53 -4.73 -16.53
N THR A 174 6.19 -4.38 -15.42
CA THR A 174 7.65 -4.48 -15.30
C THR A 174 8.14 -5.92 -15.46
N GLY A 175 7.47 -6.90 -14.85
CA GLY A 175 7.82 -8.32 -14.96
C GLY A 175 7.72 -8.84 -16.40
N VAL A 176 6.67 -8.46 -17.13
CA VAL A 176 6.51 -8.79 -18.56
C VAL A 176 7.61 -8.14 -19.39
N MET A 177 7.95 -6.88 -19.13
CA MET A 177 9.04 -6.19 -19.85
C MET A 177 10.40 -6.87 -19.62
N VAL A 178 10.70 -7.24 -18.38
CA VAL A 178 11.92 -8.01 -18.05
C VAL A 178 11.91 -9.37 -18.74
N TYR A 179 10.76 -10.06 -18.77
CA TYR A 179 10.65 -11.34 -19.46
C TYR A 179 10.91 -11.22 -20.97
N ILE A 180 10.27 -10.25 -21.63
CA ILE A 180 10.48 -9.98 -23.07
C ILE A 180 11.95 -9.67 -23.34
N PHE A 181 12.56 -8.85 -22.49
CA PHE A 181 13.97 -8.49 -22.60
C PHE A 181 14.88 -9.73 -22.57
N VAL A 182 14.63 -10.66 -21.64
CA VAL A 182 15.47 -11.86 -21.54
C VAL A 182 15.16 -12.87 -22.65
N ALA A 183 13.88 -13.04 -23.00
CA ALA A 183 13.47 -14.03 -24.00
C ALA A 183 13.87 -13.65 -25.42
N VAL A 184 13.81 -12.36 -25.77
CA VAL A 184 14.00 -11.86 -27.14
C VAL A 184 15.32 -11.11 -27.29
N GLY A 185 15.98 -10.72 -26.19
CA GLY A 185 17.11 -9.77 -26.16
C GLY A 185 18.33 -10.07 -27.03
N LYS A 186 18.46 -11.28 -27.58
CA LYS A 186 19.53 -11.60 -28.54
C LYS A 186 19.26 -11.05 -29.94
N ASP A 187 18.00 -10.82 -30.30
CA ASP A 187 17.57 -10.40 -31.65
C ASP A 187 16.91 -9.01 -31.66
N ILE A 188 16.91 -8.32 -30.52
CA ILE A 188 16.26 -7.01 -30.36
C ILE A 188 17.12 -5.90 -30.98
N SER A 189 16.51 -5.07 -31.83
CA SER A 189 17.13 -3.85 -32.34
C SER A 189 17.48 -2.88 -31.21
N TYR A 190 18.58 -2.14 -31.34
CA TYR A 190 18.99 -1.14 -30.33
C TYR A 190 17.87 -0.15 -29.96
N LEU A 191 17.05 0.25 -30.94
CA LEU A 191 15.90 1.13 -30.70
C LEU A 191 14.88 0.49 -29.76
N THR A 192 14.52 -0.77 -30.00
CA THR A 192 13.58 -1.52 -29.17
C THR A 192 14.12 -1.72 -27.75
N TYR A 193 15.43 -1.97 -27.61
CA TYR A 193 16.10 -2.04 -26.32
C TYR A 193 15.88 -0.76 -25.51
N CYS A 194 16.17 0.41 -26.09
CA CYS A 194 16.01 1.69 -25.41
C CYS A 194 14.54 1.96 -25.04
N ILE A 195 13.59 1.59 -25.90
CA ILE A 195 12.16 1.75 -25.60
C ILE A 195 11.76 0.87 -24.40
N CYS A 196 12.14 -0.41 -24.40
CA CYS A 196 11.83 -1.34 -23.32
C CYS A 196 12.46 -0.90 -21.99
N GLU A 197 13.70 -0.42 -22.02
CA GLU A 197 14.38 0.11 -20.85
C GLU A 197 13.64 1.32 -20.26
N ARG A 198 13.22 2.27 -21.11
CA ARG A 198 12.42 3.43 -20.68
C ARG A 198 11.05 3.05 -20.15
N LEU A 199 10.40 2.05 -20.74
CA LEU A 199 9.14 1.49 -20.26
C LEU A 199 9.29 0.74 -18.93
N SER A 200 10.44 0.11 -18.67
CA SER A 200 10.74 -0.47 -17.35
C SER A 200 10.70 0.59 -16.24
N GLY A 201 11.04 1.84 -16.58
CA GLY A 201 10.91 3.02 -15.72
C GLY A 201 9.48 3.35 -15.28
N ILE A 202 8.44 2.73 -15.84
CA ILE A 202 7.03 2.91 -15.40
C ILE A 202 6.86 2.65 -13.91
N LEU A 203 7.64 1.73 -13.32
CA LEU A 203 7.57 1.45 -11.89
C LEU A 203 7.86 2.68 -11.02
N THR A 204 8.65 3.65 -11.52
CA THR A 204 8.92 4.91 -10.81
C THR A 204 7.69 5.83 -10.71
N LEU A 205 6.67 5.62 -11.56
CA LEU A 205 5.41 6.36 -11.50
C LEU A 205 4.44 5.77 -10.47
N TYR A 206 4.70 4.57 -9.96
CA TYR A 206 3.85 3.90 -8.98
C TYR A 206 3.58 4.76 -7.72
N PRO A 207 4.58 5.37 -7.06
CA PRO A 207 4.33 6.18 -5.86
C PRO A 207 3.46 7.41 -6.14
N ILE A 208 3.58 8.00 -7.33
CA ILE A 208 2.74 9.13 -7.77
C ILE A 208 1.30 8.65 -7.96
N ALA A 209 1.12 7.53 -8.66
CA ALA A 209 -0.19 6.93 -8.86
C ALA A 209 -0.84 6.52 -7.52
N LEU A 210 -0.05 6.00 -6.57
CA LEU A 210 -0.49 5.65 -5.22
C LEU A 210 -0.96 6.89 -4.47
N LEU A 211 -0.21 8.00 -4.52
CA LEU A 211 -0.59 9.26 -3.89
C LEU A 211 -1.90 9.82 -4.49
N ILE A 212 -2.03 9.80 -5.81
CA ILE A 212 -3.27 10.22 -6.50
C ILE A 212 -4.45 9.35 -6.03
N LEU A 213 -4.27 8.03 -5.99
CA LEU A 213 -5.29 7.10 -5.55
C LEU A 213 -5.69 7.32 -4.08
N LEU A 214 -4.72 7.55 -3.19
CA LEU A 214 -4.96 7.87 -1.78
C LEU A 214 -5.79 9.15 -1.62
N LEU A 215 -5.40 10.21 -2.34
CA LEU A 215 -6.14 11.47 -2.34
C LEU A 215 -7.56 11.26 -2.87
N CYS A 216 -7.74 10.56 -3.99
CA CYS A 216 -9.07 10.29 -4.55
C CYS A 216 -9.97 9.47 -3.62
N LYS A 217 -9.41 8.62 -2.74
CA LYS A 217 -10.18 7.74 -1.86
C LYS A 217 -10.51 8.36 -0.51
N ASP A 218 -9.68 9.27 0.01
CA ASP A 218 -9.89 9.90 1.32
C ASP A 218 -10.11 11.42 1.21
N PRO A 219 -11.37 11.91 1.24
CA PRO A 219 -11.67 13.33 1.17
C PRO A 219 -11.16 14.10 2.40
N ILE A 220 -10.98 13.42 3.55
CA ILE A 220 -10.42 14.03 4.76
C ILE A 220 -8.93 14.31 4.54
N MET A 221 -8.23 13.36 3.91
CA MET A 221 -6.83 13.56 3.53
C MET A 221 -6.68 14.72 2.54
N ILE A 222 -7.56 14.85 1.54
CA ILE A 222 -7.59 16.02 0.64
C ILE A 222 -7.80 17.31 1.45
N ALA A 223 -8.80 17.35 2.33
CA ALA A 223 -9.09 18.56 3.11
C ALA A 223 -7.89 18.97 3.98
N ARG A 224 -7.20 18.00 4.61
CA ARG A 224 -5.97 18.24 5.37
C ARG A 224 -4.82 18.72 4.48
N PHE A 225 -4.63 18.09 3.33
CA PHE A 225 -3.59 18.45 2.36
C PHE A 225 -3.79 19.88 1.83
N LEU A 226 -5.02 20.22 1.43
CA LEU A 226 -5.40 21.56 0.99
C LEU A 226 -5.22 22.59 2.10
N LYS A 227 -5.61 22.26 3.35
CA LYS A 227 -5.40 23.14 4.51
C LYS A 227 -3.92 23.42 4.73
N THR A 228 -3.05 22.41 4.66
CA THR A 228 -1.59 22.57 4.82
C THR A 228 -0.98 23.42 3.70
N ILE A 229 -1.44 23.25 2.45
CA ILE A 229 -1.00 24.07 1.32
C ILE A 229 -1.50 25.51 1.46
N SER A 230 -2.77 25.72 1.84
CA SER A 230 -3.35 27.05 2.02
C SER A 230 -2.78 27.80 3.23
N LEU A 231 -2.30 27.06 4.24
CA LEU A 231 -1.65 27.63 5.42
C LEU A 231 -0.20 28.03 5.20
N ARG A 232 0.39 27.86 4.00
CA ARG A 232 1.57 28.64 3.64
C ARG A 232 1.11 30.09 3.44
N PRO A 233 1.35 31.00 4.40
CA PRO A 233 0.97 32.39 4.21
C PRO A 233 1.84 32.88 3.06
N LYS A 234 1.20 33.40 2.00
CA LYS A 234 1.86 34.43 1.21
C LYS A 234 2.11 35.57 2.18
N SER A 235 3.31 35.60 2.77
CA SER A 235 3.90 36.81 3.33
C SER A 235 4.10 37.78 2.17
N LYS A 236 3.00 38.39 1.75
CA LYS A 236 2.97 39.69 1.11
C LYS A 236 1.85 40.42 1.82
N LYS A 237 2.23 41.33 2.71
CA LYS A 237 1.43 42.50 3.05
C LYS A 237 0.97 43.13 1.74
N ILE A 238 -0.24 42.81 1.30
CA ILE A 238 -1.01 43.66 0.42
C ILE A 238 -2.30 43.91 1.20
N HIS A 239 -2.29 45.05 1.89
CA HIS A 239 -3.51 45.72 2.31
C HIS A 239 -4.37 45.92 1.05
N SER A 240 -5.48 45.21 0.97
CA SER A 240 -6.70 45.72 0.32
C SER A 240 -7.85 44.78 0.62
N THR A 241 -8.64 45.18 1.61
CA THR A 241 -10.08 45.07 1.74
C THR A 241 -10.79 44.46 0.52
N ILE A 242 -11.12 43.16 0.56
CA ILE A 242 -12.15 42.57 -0.31
C ILE A 242 -13.05 41.68 0.55
N SER A 243 -14.29 42.12 0.69
CA SER A 243 -15.41 41.46 1.34
C SER A 243 -15.82 40.21 0.57
N VAL A 244 -15.54 39.02 1.13
CA VAL A 244 -16.04 37.75 0.62
C VAL A 244 -17.44 37.51 1.19
N SER A 245 -18.43 38.10 0.52
CA SER A 245 -19.76 37.52 0.43
C SER A 245 -19.84 36.78 -0.92
N VAL A 246 -20.66 35.73 -0.99
CA VAL A 246 -20.92 34.88 -2.18
C VAL A 246 -19.96 33.71 -2.36
N ILE A 247 -20.22 32.58 -1.67
CA ILE A 247 -20.50 31.30 -2.34
C ILE A 247 -21.61 30.59 -1.55
N SER A 248 -22.84 31.01 -1.84
CA SER A 248 -24.07 30.27 -1.56
C SER A 248 -24.60 29.79 -2.91
N LYS A 249 -25.08 28.54 -2.94
CA LYS A 249 -25.80 27.85 -4.03
C LYS A 249 -24.97 27.35 -5.22
N ARG A 250 -24.62 26.06 -5.16
CA ARG A 250 -24.95 25.14 -6.28
C ARG A 250 -25.57 23.86 -5.73
N SER A 251 -26.89 23.87 -5.78
CA SER A 251 -27.76 22.70 -5.68
C SER A 251 -27.68 21.94 -7.00
N CYS A 252 -27.14 20.72 -6.99
CA CYS A 252 -27.41 19.73 -8.04
C CYS A 252 -28.35 18.68 -7.44
N VAL A 253 -29.64 18.91 -7.69
CA VAL A 253 -30.72 17.97 -7.45
C VAL A 253 -30.59 16.83 -8.47
N GLY A 254 -30.00 15.72 -8.04
CA GLY A 254 -30.16 14.41 -8.67
C GLY A 254 -31.06 13.57 -7.77
N LYS A 255 -32.31 13.31 -8.19
CA LYS A 255 -33.23 12.38 -7.53
C LYS A 255 -32.61 10.98 -7.54
N ILE A 256 -31.97 10.59 -6.44
CA ILE A 256 -31.61 9.20 -6.16
C ILE A 256 -32.59 8.68 -5.12
N ALA A 257 -33.24 7.57 -5.47
CA ALA A 257 -34.18 6.84 -4.64
C ALA A 257 -33.66 6.69 -3.20
N SER A 258 -34.48 7.14 -2.26
CA SER A 258 -34.21 7.12 -0.82
C SER A 258 -34.00 5.69 -0.34
N LYS A 259 -32.73 5.33 -0.10
CA LYS A 259 -32.41 4.27 0.86
C LYS A 259 -32.72 4.80 2.27
N PRO A 260 -33.25 3.96 3.18
CA PRO A 260 -33.46 4.36 4.57
C PRO A 260 -32.13 4.80 5.18
N HIS A 261 -32.03 6.09 5.46
CA HIS A 261 -30.91 6.69 6.17
C HIS A 261 -31.10 6.36 7.64
N PHE A 262 -30.51 5.27 8.12
CA PHE A 262 -30.24 5.12 9.53
C PHE A 262 -29.18 6.15 9.89
N VAL A 263 -29.60 7.37 10.24
CA VAL A 263 -28.80 8.25 11.09
C VAL A 263 -28.79 7.56 12.45
N VAL A 264 -27.86 6.61 12.65
CA VAL A 264 -27.37 6.37 14.00
C VAL A 264 -26.65 7.66 14.33
N LYS A 265 -27.32 8.52 15.10
CA LYS A 265 -26.70 9.65 15.76
C LYS A 265 -25.75 9.00 16.77
N GLU A 266 -24.55 8.65 16.30
CA GLU A 266 -23.46 8.22 17.16
C GLU A 266 -23.11 9.46 17.96
N ASP A 267 -23.69 9.55 19.15
CA ASP A 267 -23.38 10.56 20.15
C ASP A 267 -21.91 10.32 20.53
N ALA A 268 -21.00 11.00 19.83
CA ALA A 268 -19.57 10.97 20.14
C ALA A 268 -19.34 11.31 21.63
N ASP A 269 -20.26 12.10 22.19
CA ASP A 269 -20.31 12.47 23.61
C ASP A 269 -20.64 11.28 24.53
N ALA A 270 -21.46 10.31 24.09
CA ALA A 270 -21.72 9.09 24.85
C ALA A 270 -20.50 8.16 24.90
N HIS A 271 -19.73 8.10 23.81
CA HIS A 271 -18.50 7.31 23.73
C HIS A 271 -17.39 7.92 24.61
N PHE A 272 -17.30 9.26 24.67
CA PHE A 272 -16.39 9.96 25.58
C PHE A 272 -16.80 9.83 27.05
N ASN A 273 -18.10 9.87 27.36
CA ASN A 273 -18.60 9.66 28.71
C ASN A 273 -18.38 8.23 29.22
N GLN A 274 -18.49 7.21 28.37
CA GLN A 274 -18.14 5.83 28.76
C GLN A 274 -16.64 5.66 29.05
N LEU A 275 -15.76 6.28 28.25
CA LEU A 275 -14.33 6.31 28.52
C LEU A 275 -14.01 7.07 29.82
N LYS A 276 -14.68 8.19 30.07
CA LYS A 276 -14.52 8.98 31.30
C LYS A 276 -14.93 8.18 32.54
N ILE A 277 -16.06 7.47 32.50
CA ILE A 277 -16.51 6.59 33.60
C ILE A 277 -15.54 5.42 33.82
N MET A 278 -14.93 4.88 32.76
CA MET A 278 -13.92 3.82 32.88
C MET A 278 -12.61 4.30 33.50
N PHE A 279 -12.18 5.55 33.23
CA PHE A 279 -10.95 6.10 33.79
C PHE A 279 -11.13 6.80 35.15
N GLU A 280 -12.33 7.27 35.48
CA GLU A 280 -12.67 7.89 36.77
C GLU A 280 -13.24 6.91 37.79
N GLY A 281 -13.29 5.61 37.46
CA GLY A 281 -13.77 4.54 38.35
C GLY A 281 -12.95 4.40 39.65
N HIS A 282 -13.63 4.68 40.77
CA HIS A 282 -13.26 4.34 42.16
C HIS A 282 -12.11 5.11 42.82
N ARG A 283 -12.22 6.44 42.91
CA ARG A 283 -11.73 7.15 44.11
C ARG A 283 -12.91 7.55 44.98
N ASN A 284 -12.83 7.21 46.26
CA ASN A 284 -13.72 7.56 47.37
C ASN A 284 -14.77 6.50 47.76
N LYS A 285 -14.34 5.53 48.55
CA LYS A 285 -15.08 5.16 49.76
C LYS A 285 -14.28 5.67 50.96
N PRO A 286 -14.81 6.57 51.80
CA PRO A 286 -14.21 6.87 53.09
C PRO A 286 -14.44 5.69 54.04
N GLU A 287 -13.35 5.19 54.63
CA GLU A 287 -13.40 4.27 55.76
C GLU A 287 -14.01 5.00 56.98
N LYS A 288 -14.98 4.35 57.61
CA LYS A 288 -15.47 4.65 58.96
C LYS A 288 -15.06 3.51 59.86
#